data_AF-A0A7C6S0A7-F1
#
_entry.id   AF-A0A7C6S0A7-F1
#
_cell.length_a   1.000
_cell.length_b   1.000
_cell.length_c   1.000
_cell.angle_alpha   90.00
_cell.angle_beta   90.00
_cell.angle_gamma   90.00
#
_symmetry.space_group_name_H-M   'P 1'
#
loop_
_entity.id
_entity.type
_entity.pdbx_description
1 polymer ?
#
loop_
_entity_poly.entity_id
_entity_poly.type
_entity_poly.pdbx_seq_one_letter_code
_entity_poly.pdbx_strand_id
1 'polypeptide(L)'
;GLIYKYIRLYNINKNDYDDIYQEAIILMHKTISRFNEKFGKTFTRFYELVLRRRIQYLKSLEPKYDLVEEIFGHGYYDNNNDEEEVLLEQLTDFEREVYQNHFVLNKKIAVIAENNNLESKQIYNAIFRIKEKYKNML
;
A
#
# COMPACT_ATOMS: atom_id res chain seq x y z
N GLY A 1 21.31 3.00 15.17
CA GLY A 1 20.93 3.92 16.26
C GLY A 1 19.47 3.74 16.65
N LEU A 2 19.08 4.18 17.85
CA LEU A 2 17.71 4.04 18.40
C LEU A 2 16.64 4.59 17.44
N ILE A 3 16.88 5.76 16.83
CA ILE A 3 15.94 6.43 15.93
C ILE A 3 15.68 5.58 14.68
N TYR A 4 16.72 5.14 13.97
CA TYR A 4 16.59 4.27 12.79
C TYR A 4 15.90 2.94 13.09
N LYS A 5 16.10 2.36 14.29
CA LYS A 5 15.37 1.16 14.72
C LYS A 5 13.86 1.43 14.72
N TYR A 6 13.45 2.58 15.24
CA TYR A 6 12.04 2.95 15.31
C TYR A 6 11.46 3.39 13.97
N ILE A 7 12.20 4.12 13.14
CA ILE A 7 11.78 4.44 11.76
C ILE A 7 11.41 3.16 10.99
N ARG A 8 12.26 2.12 11.08
CA ARG A 8 11.99 0.82 10.46
C ARG A 8 10.82 0.08 11.10
N LEU A 9 10.68 0.12 12.42
CA LEU A 9 9.60 -0.57 13.14
C LEU A 9 8.21 -0.02 12.77
N TYR A 10 8.12 1.27 12.46
CA TYR A 10 6.85 1.94 12.15
C TYR A 10 6.49 1.92 10.66
N ASN A 11 7.24 1.20 9.81
CA ASN A 11 7.04 1.10 8.35
C ASN A 11 6.83 2.47 7.69
N ILE A 12 7.70 3.43 8.03
CA ILE A 12 7.67 4.77 7.45
C ILE A 12 8.06 4.68 5.96
N ASN A 13 7.54 5.56 5.11
CA ASN A 13 7.98 5.63 3.72
C ASN A 13 9.48 5.99 3.68
N LYS A 14 10.25 5.37 2.79
CA LYS A 14 11.69 5.66 2.64
C LYS A 14 11.95 7.14 2.38
N ASN A 15 11.04 7.81 1.66
CA ASN A 15 11.17 9.23 1.36
C ASN A 15 11.12 10.11 2.62
N ASP A 16 10.41 9.67 3.67
CA ASP A 16 10.24 10.43 4.91
C ASP A 16 11.28 10.07 5.97
N TYR A 17 12.22 9.17 5.68
CA TYR A 17 13.21 8.70 6.66
C TYR A 17 14.05 9.84 7.21
N ASP A 18 14.50 10.72 6.34
CA ASP A 18 15.35 11.85 6.72
C ASP A 18 14.55 12.89 7.52
N ASP A 19 13.31 13.15 7.13
CA ASP A 19 12.42 14.09 7.84
C ASP A 19 12.10 13.59 9.25
N ILE A 20 11.74 12.32 9.39
CA ILE A 20 11.49 11.71 10.70
C ILE A 20 12.75 11.66 11.54
N TYR A 21 13.91 11.42 10.92
CA TYR A 21 15.19 11.44 11.63
C TYR A 21 15.51 12.85 12.17
N GLN A 22 15.34 13.89 11.37
CA GLN A 22 15.52 15.28 11.79
C GLN A 22 14.54 15.66 12.92
N GLU A 23 13.26 15.33 12.75
CA GLU A 23 12.23 15.58 13.76
C GLU A 23 12.54 14.86 15.08
N ALA A 24 13.07 13.63 15.01
CA ALA A 24 13.51 12.89 16.18
C ALA A 24 14.70 13.59 16.88
N ILE A 25 15.67 14.13 16.14
CA ILE A 25 16.78 14.91 16.72
C ILE A 25 16.25 16.17 17.42
N ILE A 26 15.35 16.91 16.78
CA ILE A 26 14.73 18.10 17.35
C ILE A 26 13.97 17.75 18.63
N LEU A 27 13.23 16.64 18.62
CA LEU A 27 12.52 16.13 19.79
C LEU A 27 13.49 15.77 20.92
N MET A 28 14.60 15.10 20.59
CA MET A 28 15.64 14.74 21.55
C MET A 28 16.17 15.97 22.27
N HIS A 29 16.55 17.00 21.52
CA HIS A 29 17.01 18.27 22.07
C HIS A 29 15.97 18.89 23.02
N LYS A 30 14.69 18.93 22.63
CA LYS A 30 13.59 19.42 23.49
C LYS A 30 13.37 18.58 24.74
N THR A 31 13.63 17.28 24.68
CA THR A 31 13.45 16.37 25.82
C THR A 31 14.57 16.47 26.86
N ILE A 32 15.76 16.94 26.50
CA ILE A 32 16.88 17.13 27.45
C ILE A 32 16.45 18.05 28.59
N SER A 33 15.88 19.22 28.29
CA SER A 33 15.44 20.17 29.31
C SER A 33 14.21 19.71 30.12
N ARG A 34 13.50 18.67 29.65
CA ARG A 34 12.28 18.14 30.29
C ARG A 34 12.54 16.86 31.07
N PHE A 35 13.70 16.25 30.90
CA PHE A 35 14.04 15.03 31.60
C PHE A 35 14.24 15.30 33.09
N ASN A 36 13.68 14.43 33.91
CA ASN A 36 13.76 14.54 35.36
C ASN A 36 14.13 13.17 35.95
N GLU A 37 15.33 13.10 36.50
CA GLU A 37 15.91 11.88 37.05
C GLU A 37 15.15 11.36 38.28
N LYS A 38 14.39 12.22 38.96
CA LYS A 38 13.60 11.84 40.15
C LYS A 38 12.58 10.73 39.88
N PHE A 39 12.19 10.54 38.61
CA PHE A 39 11.26 9.48 38.21
C PHE A 39 11.91 8.10 38.03
N GLY A 40 13.21 7.95 38.29
CA GLY A 40 13.92 6.67 38.29
C GLY A 40 13.99 5.99 36.92
N LYS A 41 13.94 6.78 35.83
CA LYS A 41 14.06 6.29 34.45
C LYS A 41 15.33 6.81 33.82
N THR A 42 15.97 6.01 32.99
CA THR A 42 17.08 6.50 32.15
C THR A 42 16.56 7.48 31.11
N PHE A 43 17.40 8.45 30.71
CA PHE A 43 17.08 9.39 29.65
C PHE A 43 16.64 8.68 28.38
N THR A 44 17.35 7.61 27.98
CA THR A 44 17.01 6.79 26.81
C THR A 44 15.58 6.27 26.86
N ARG A 45 15.13 5.75 28.02
CA ARG A 45 13.77 5.20 28.17
C ARG A 45 12.70 6.28 28.16
N PHE A 46 13.02 7.45 28.70
CA PHE A 46 12.16 8.64 28.61
C PHE A 46 12.04 9.11 27.16
N TYR A 47 13.17 9.31 26.47
CA TYR A 47 13.21 9.75 25.10
C TYR A 47 12.51 8.76 24.16
N GLU A 48 12.72 7.46 24.33
CA GLU A 48 12.06 6.40 23.58
C GLU A 48 10.53 6.47 23.70
N LEU A 49 10.00 6.74 24.89
CA LEU A 49 8.57 6.94 25.09
C LEU A 49 8.02 8.13 24.29
N VAL A 50 8.72 9.26 24.33
CA VAL A 50 8.29 10.48 23.64
C VAL A 50 8.44 10.33 22.12
N LEU A 51 9.52 9.70 21.65
CA LEU A 51 9.77 9.41 20.24
C LEU A 51 8.67 8.55 19.63
N ARG A 52 8.28 7.46 20.30
CA ARG A 52 7.20 6.59 19.82
C ARG A 52 5.87 7.34 19.68
N ARG A 53 5.52 8.17 20.66
CA ARG A 53 4.31 9.00 20.62
C ARG A 53 4.37 10.02 19.48
N ARG A 54 5.54 10.62 19.23
CA ARG A 54 5.73 11.58 18.15
C ARG A 54 5.56 10.92 16.79
N ILE A 55 6.17 9.76 16.55
CA ILE A 55 6.03 9.02 15.29
C ILE A 55 4.56 8.65 15.06
N GLN A 56 3.86 8.14 16.08
CA GLN A 56 2.43 7.82 15.96
C GLN A 56 1.57 9.04 15.61
N TYR A 57 1.87 10.19 16.23
CA TYR A 57 1.21 11.45 15.90
C TYR A 57 1.46 11.86 14.44
N LEU A 58 2.70 11.78 13.96
CA LEU A 58 3.04 12.11 12.58
C LEU A 58 2.30 11.19 11.59
N LYS A 59 2.27 9.88 11.86
CA LYS A 59 1.48 8.94 11.06
C LYS A 59 -0.02 9.24 11.07
N SER A 60 -0.55 9.77 12.17
CA SER A 60 -1.96 10.16 12.23
C SER A 60 -2.28 11.43 11.44
N LEU A 61 -1.25 12.23 11.11
CA LEU A 61 -1.36 13.40 10.25
C LEU A 61 -1.15 13.07 8.77
N GLU A 62 -0.64 11.88 8.44
CA GLU A 62 -0.53 11.45 7.05
C GLU A 62 -1.92 11.56 6.40
N PRO A 63 -2.02 12.24 5.26
CA PRO A 63 -3.29 12.41 4.59
C PRO A 63 -3.84 11.02 4.24
N LYS A 64 -5.11 10.78 4.58
CA LYS A 64 -5.78 9.51 4.23
C LYS A 64 -5.98 9.33 2.72
N TYR A 65 -5.89 10.43 2.00
CA TYR A 65 -6.04 10.53 0.57
C TYR A 65 -4.95 11.48 0.07
N ASP A 66 -4.07 10.99 -0.79
CA ASP A 66 -3.19 11.88 -1.53
C ASP A 66 -4.06 12.69 -2.48
N LEU A 67 -4.05 14.01 -2.34
CA LEU A 67 -4.59 14.90 -3.35
C LEU A 67 -3.60 14.85 -4.52
N VAL A 68 -3.83 13.92 -5.44
CA VAL A 68 -3.21 13.99 -6.75
C VAL A 68 -3.83 15.21 -7.42
N GLU A 69 -3.11 16.33 -7.44
CA GLU A 69 -3.39 17.36 -8.43
C GLU A 69 -3.32 16.67 -9.78
N GLU A 70 -4.46 16.55 -10.47
CA GLU A 70 -4.47 16.24 -11.89
C GLU A 70 -3.71 17.37 -12.58
N ILE A 71 -2.39 17.22 -12.70
CA ILE A 71 -1.58 17.99 -13.61
C ILE A 71 -2.02 17.51 -15.00
N PHE A 72 -3.06 18.13 -15.52
CA PHE A 72 -3.44 18.08 -16.93
C PHE A 72 -2.20 18.49 -17.74
N GLY A 73 -1.37 17.55 -18.20
CA GLY A 73 -0.29 17.90 -19.14
C GLY A 73 0.88 16.96 -19.29
N HIS A 74 1.13 16.02 -18.39
CA HIS A 74 2.14 14.99 -18.64
C HIS A 74 1.50 13.63 -18.44
N GLY A 75 1.28 12.95 -19.57
CA GLY A 75 0.76 11.61 -19.60
C GLY A 75 1.51 10.78 -18.57
N TYR A 76 0.77 10.29 -17.59
CA TYR A 76 1.16 9.09 -16.90
C TYR A 76 1.44 8.08 -18.01
N TYR A 77 2.71 7.72 -18.20
CA TYR A 77 2.99 6.36 -18.61
C TYR A 77 2.41 5.52 -17.47
N ASP A 78 1.17 5.15 -17.68
CA ASP A 78 0.45 4.20 -16.87
C ASP A 78 1.22 2.89 -17.02
N ASN A 79 2.13 2.62 -16.09
CA ASN A 79 2.81 1.32 -16.05
C ASN A 79 1.78 0.16 -15.88
N ASN A 80 0.52 0.45 -15.55
CA ASN A 80 -0.54 -0.57 -15.56
C ASN A 80 -0.99 -0.95 -16.97
N ASN A 81 -0.85 -0.08 -17.99
CA ASN A 81 -1.21 -0.46 -19.36
C ASN A 81 -0.32 -1.60 -19.86
N ASP A 82 0.99 -1.53 -19.59
CA ASP A 82 1.92 -2.59 -19.99
C ASP A 82 1.61 -3.91 -19.25
N GLU A 83 1.30 -3.87 -17.96
CA GLU A 83 0.97 -5.08 -17.18
C GLU A 83 -0.39 -5.69 -17.54
N GLU A 84 -1.41 -4.86 -17.79
CA GLU A 84 -2.75 -5.28 -18.18
C GLU A 84 -2.75 -5.81 -19.62
N GLU A 85 -2.02 -5.17 -20.55
CA GLU A 85 -1.87 -5.64 -21.93
C GLU A 85 -1.13 -6.99 -21.98
N VAL A 86 -0.03 -7.14 -21.22
CA VAL A 86 0.69 -8.44 -21.12
C VAL A 86 -0.20 -9.52 -20.48
N LEU A 87 -1.06 -9.18 -19.52
CA LEU A 87 -1.99 -10.16 -18.93
C LEU A 87 -3.00 -10.62 -19.99
N LEU A 88 -3.58 -9.69 -20.75
CA LEU A 88 -4.57 -9.98 -21.78
C LEU A 88 -4.00 -10.85 -22.92
N GLU A 89 -2.70 -10.76 -23.20
CA GLU A 89 -2.00 -11.66 -24.14
C GLU A 89 -1.88 -13.10 -23.62
N GLN A 90 -1.76 -13.30 -22.30
CA GLN A 90 -1.63 -14.62 -21.68
C GLN A 90 -2.98 -15.31 -21.41
N LEU A 91 -4.09 -14.60 -21.54
CA LEU A 91 -5.43 -15.17 -21.40
C LEU A 91 -5.86 -15.87 -22.70
N THR A 92 -6.48 -17.04 -22.56
CA THR A 92 -7.22 -17.65 -23.66
C THR A 92 -8.44 -16.81 -24.03
N ASP A 93 -8.99 -16.98 -25.23
CA ASP A 93 -10.16 -16.20 -25.69
C ASP A 93 -11.34 -16.30 -24.70
N PHE A 94 -11.56 -17.48 -24.14
CA PHE A 94 -12.58 -17.71 -23.11
C PHE A 94 -12.25 -16.97 -21.79
N GLU A 95 -11.00 -16.99 -21.35
CA GLU A 95 -10.58 -16.28 -20.14
C GLU A 95 -10.66 -14.77 -20.33
N ARG A 96 -10.36 -14.26 -21.53
CA ARG A 96 -10.50 -12.84 -21.87
C ARG A 96 -11.96 -12.41 -21.83
N GLU A 97 -12.87 -13.24 -22.35
CA GLU A 97 -14.31 -12.97 -22.28
C GLU A 97 -14.83 -12.98 -20.82
N VAL A 98 -14.39 -13.95 -20.02
CA VAL A 98 -14.73 -14.00 -18.58
C VAL A 98 -14.13 -12.81 -17.85
N TYR A 99 -12.91 -12.40 -18.19
CA TYR A 99 -12.25 -11.22 -17.64
C TYR A 99 -13.08 -9.96 -17.89
N GLN A 100 -13.44 -9.72 -19.15
CA GLN A 100 -14.24 -8.57 -19.55
C GLN A 100 -15.60 -8.54 -18.85
N ASN A 101 -16.30 -9.68 -18.80
CA ASN A 101 -17.64 -9.70 -18.22
C ASN A 101 -17.64 -9.63 -16.69
N HIS A 102 -16.70 -10.30 -16.01
CA HIS A 102 -16.70 -10.40 -14.55
C HIS A 102 -15.95 -9.25 -13.87
N PHE A 103 -14.77 -8.88 -14.37
CA PHE A 103 -13.91 -7.89 -13.72
C PHE A 103 -14.13 -6.48 -14.26
N VAL A 104 -14.31 -6.32 -15.57
CA VAL A 104 -14.53 -4.99 -16.18
C VAL A 104 -15.99 -4.56 -16.08
N LEU A 105 -16.92 -5.40 -16.54
CA LEU A 105 -18.35 -5.10 -16.57
C LEU A 105 -19.11 -5.47 -15.28
N ASN A 106 -18.42 -6.08 -14.31
CA ASN A 106 -18.95 -6.48 -13.00
C ASN A 106 -20.24 -7.32 -13.08
N LYS A 107 -20.36 -8.19 -14.09
CA LYS A 107 -21.52 -9.07 -14.25
C LYS A 107 -21.45 -10.24 -13.25
N LYS A 108 -22.64 -10.66 -12.79
CA LYS A 108 -22.79 -11.83 -11.91
C LYS A 108 -22.42 -13.11 -12.67
N ILE A 109 -21.76 -14.03 -11.97
CA ILE A 109 -21.29 -15.32 -12.53
C ILE A 109 -22.44 -16.12 -13.18
N ALA A 110 -23.63 -16.13 -12.57
CA ALA A 110 -24.81 -16.79 -13.12
C ALA A 110 -25.19 -16.24 -14.51
N VAL A 111 -25.10 -14.91 -14.69
CA VAL A 111 -25.41 -14.24 -15.97
C VAL A 111 -24.35 -14.58 -17.03
N ILE A 112 -23.09 -14.68 -16.63
CA ILE A 112 -21.99 -15.05 -17.54
C ILE A 112 -22.14 -16.51 -17.98
N ALA A 113 -22.48 -17.40 -17.04
CA ALA A 113 -22.73 -18.81 -17.27
C ALA A 113 -23.92 -19.03 -18.23
N GLU A 114 -25.03 -18.33 -18.03
CA GLU A 114 -26.20 -18.37 -18.90
C GLU A 114 -25.88 -17.86 -20.31
N ASN A 115 -25.20 -16.70 -20.43
CA ASN A 115 -24.85 -16.13 -21.74
C ASN A 115 -23.90 -17.01 -22.56
N ASN A 116 -23.08 -17.81 -21.89
CA ASN A 116 -22.10 -18.70 -22.52
C ASN A 116 -22.57 -20.16 -22.63
N ASN A 117 -23.78 -20.51 -22.14
CA ASN A 117 -24.25 -21.89 -21.99
C ASN A 117 -23.24 -22.81 -21.25
N LEU A 118 -22.61 -22.29 -20.20
CA LEU A 118 -21.61 -23.00 -19.40
C LEU A 118 -22.10 -23.21 -17.97
N GLU A 119 -21.51 -24.18 -17.28
CA GLU A 119 -21.75 -24.33 -15.85
C GLU A 119 -21.06 -23.20 -15.07
N SER A 120 -21.70 -22.73 -14.00
CA SER A 120 -21.10 -21.74 -13.09
C SER A 120 -19.72 -22.17 -12.59
N LYS A 121 -19.49 -23.48 -12.40
CA LYS A 121 -18.20 -24.06 -12.02
C LYS A 121 -17.10 -23.77 -13.04
N GLN A 122 -17.40 -23.77 -14.33
CA GLN A 122 -16.44 -23.48 -15.39
C GLN A 122 -16.01 -22.00 -15.34
N ILE A 123 -16.95 -21.09 -15.03
CA ILE A 123 -16.65 -19.67 -14.83
C ILE A 123 -15.78 -19.46 -13.59
N TYR A 124 -16.08 -20.13 -12.47
CA TYR A 124 -15.23 -20.08 -11.27
C TYR A 124 -13.80 -20.58 -11.54
N ASN A 125 -13.66 -21.66 -12.30
CA ASN A 125 -12.36 -22.19 -12.70
C ASN A 125 -11.58 -21.20 -13.59
N ALA A 126 -12.26 -20.52 -14.51
CA ALA A 126 -11.65 -19.49 -15.34
C ALA A 126 -11.18 -18.29 -14.51
N ILE A 127 -12.03 -17.79 -13.59
CA ILE A 127 -11.66 -16.72 -12.65
C ILE A 127 -10.45 -17.10 -11.81
N PHE A 128 -10.38 -18.35 -11.34
CA PHE A 128 -9.23 -18.85 -10.59
C PHE A 128 -7.95 -18.83 -11.43
N ARG A 129 -7.98 -19.34 -12.66
CA ARG A 129 -6.82 -19.34 -13.57
C ARG A 129 -6.35 -17.93 -13.91
N ILE A 130 -7.27 -16.99 -14.14
CA ILE A 130 -6.95 -15.58 -14.40
C ILE A 130 -6.20 -14.97 -13.20
N LYS A 131 -6.68 -15.21 -11.97
CA LYS A 131 -6.04 -14.71 -10.75
C LYS A 131 -4.64 -15.30 -10.54
N GLU A 132 -4.46 -16.59 -10.81
CA GLU A 132 -3.15 -17.25 -10.73
C GLU A 132 -2.17 -16.71 -11.77
N LYS A 133 -2.63 -16.46 -13.01
CA LYS A 133 -1.82 -15.83 -14.06
C LYS A 133 -1.36 -14.42 -13.64
N TYR A 134 -2.29 -13.60 -13.16
CA TYR A 134 -1.96 -12.26 -12.65
C TYR A 134 -0.97 -12.29 -11.49
N LYS A 135 -1.15 -13.22 -10.54
CA LYS A 135 -0.24 -13.37 -9.40
C LYS A 135 1.17 -13.79 -9.80
N ASN A 136 1.33 -14.57 -10.87
CA ASN A 136 2.64 -14.99 -11.37
C ASN A 136 3.36 -13.89 -12.17
N MET A 137 2.70 -12.76 -12.43
CA MET A 137 3.28 -11.59 -13.10
C MET A 137 3.83 -10.54 -12.11
N LEU A 138 3.43 -10.62 -10.83
CA LEU A 138 3.95 -9.83 -9.70
C LEU A 138 5.21 -10.45 -9.08
#